data_AF-A0A5C3QPT2-F1
#
_entry.id   AF-A0A5C3QPT2-F1
#
_cell.length_a   1.000
_cell.length_b   1.000
_cell.length_c   1.000
_cell.angle_alpha   90.00
_cell.angle_beta   90.00
_cell.angle_gamma   90.00
#
_symmetry.space_group_name_H-M   'P 1'
#
loop_
_entity.id
_entity.type
_entity.pdbx_description
1 polymer ?
#
loop_
_entity_poly.entity_id
_entity_poly.type
_entity_poly.pdbx_seq_one_letter_code
_entity_poly.pdbx_strand_id
1 'polypeptide(L)'
;MASWITVTFNALMLSASFISLFALIPPLFSTKMVRMKTWFLMLICNIAYCIIHLMLLGRQEDGREPGRVLCLAQAGLVYAAPPMLAAASLAFVVELYLQLSSIIKGVHPVPGRQWADIVHSSTRSVLFKLNFSVC
;
A
#
# COMPACT_ATOMS: atom_id res chain seq x y z
N MET A 1 -16.12 25.14 -8.48
CA MET A 1 -16.32 23.74 -8.93
C MET A 1 -15.22 22.79 -8.45
N ALA A 2 -14.01 23.26 -8.14
CA ALA A 2 -12.92 22.39 -7.69
C ALA A 2 -13.01 21.87 -6.23
N SER A 3 -13.73 22.55 -5.33
CA SER A 3 -13.76 22.14 -3.91
C SER A 3 -14.42 20.78 -3.68
N TRP A 4 -15.52 20.48 -4.38
CA TRP A 4 -16.24 19.21 -4.20
C TRP A 4 -15.37 17.99 -4.53
N ILE A 5 -14.52 18.08 -5.55
CA ILE A 5 -13.60 17.01 -5.95
C ILE A 5 -12.60 16.74 -4.82
N THR A 6 -11.99 17.81 -4.29
CA THR A 6 -11.04 17.72 -3.19
C THR A 6 -11.69 17.18 -1.92
N VAL A 7 -12.89 17.65 -1.58
CA VAL A 7 -13.65 17.18 -0.41
C VAL A 7 -13.98 15.69 -0.52
N THR A 8 -14.51 15.24 -1.66
CA THR A 8 -14.82 13.83 -1.89
C THR A 8 -13.57 12.96 -1.83
N PHE A 9 -12.49 13.39 -2.46
CA PHE A 9 -11.22 12.67 -2.44
C PHE A 9 -10.67 12.50 -1.01
N ASN A 10 -10.68 13.57 -0.22
CA ASN A 10 -10.20 13.55 1.16
C ASN A 10 -11.07 12.66 2.06
N ALA A 11 -12.40 12.70 1.88
CA ALA A 11 -13.32 11.82 2.60
C ALA A 11 -13.06 10.34 2.28
N LEU A 12 -12.80 10.02 1.00
CA LEU A 12 -12.44 8.67 0.58
C LEU A 12 -11.11 8.20 1.19
N MET A 13 -10.07 9.04 1.19
CA MET A 13 -8.77 8.68 1.78
C MET A 13 -8.85 8.50 3.30
N LEU A 14 -9.60 9.35 4.01
CA LEU A 14 -9.83 9.20 5.45
C LEU A 14 -10.56 7.90 5.75
N SER A 15 -11.70 7.66 5.11
CA SER A 15 -12.48 6.44 5.33
C SER A 15 -11.69 5.17 5.00
N ALA A 16 -10.94 5.15 3.90
CA ALA A 16 -10.07 4.01 3.54
C ALA A 16 -8.98 3.76 4.59
N SER A 17 -8.37 4.82 5.13
CA SER A 17 -7.38 4.73 6.20
C SER A 17 -8.00 4.12 7.48
N PHE A 18 -9.15 4.63 7.92
CA PHE A 18 -9.86 4.09 9.08
C PHE A 18 -10.24 2.62 8.90
N ILE A 19 -10.85 2.26 7.77
CA ILE A 19 -11.23 0.87 7.49
C ILE A 19 -10.00 -0.05 7.53
N SER A 20 -8.86 0.40 7.00
CA SER A 20 -7.61 -0.37 7.03
C SER A 20 -7.06 -0.55 8.45
N LEU A 21 -7.15 0.49 9.28
CA LEU A 21 -6.78 0.42 10.69
C LEU A 21 -7.70 -0.52 11.47
N PHE A 22 -9.02 -0.41 11.27
CA PHE A 22 -10.00 -1.32 11.87
C PHE A 22 -9.75 -2.77 11.44
N ALA A 23 -9.36 -3.01 10.19
CA ALA A 23 -9.02 -4.34 9.70
C ALA A 23 -7.81 -4.95 10.44
N LEU A 24 -6.87 -4.14 10.94
CA LEU A 24 -5.72 -4.58 11.74
C LEU A 24 -6.09 -4.92 13.20
N ILE A 25 -7.25 -4.50 13.71
CA ILE A 25 -7.66 -4.76 15.10
C ILE A 25 -7.91 -6.26 15.37
N PRO A 26 -8.72 -7.00 14.58
CA PRO A 26 -8.98 -8.42 14.81
C PRO A 26 -7.73 -9.30 14.98
N PRO A 27 -6.68 -9.19 14.14
CA PRO A 27 -5.46 -9.99 14.34
C PRO A 27 -4.64 -9.58 15.56
N LEU A 28 -4.77 -8.34 16.07
CA LEU A 28 -4.12 -7.94 17.33
C LEU A 28 -4.80 -8.57 18.55
N PHE A 29 -6.12 -8.77 18.49
CA PHE A 29 -6.89 -9.37 19.59
C PHE A 29 -6.95 -10.91 19.52
N SER A 30 -6.74 -11.51 18.35
CA SER A 30 -6.84 -12.96 18.15
C SER A 30 -5.55 -13.55 17.60
N THR A 31 -4.72 -14.10 18.48
CA THR A 31 -3.49 -14.85 18.13
C THR A 31 -3.77 -16.18 17.43
N LYS A 32 -5.03 -16.63 17.41
CA LYS A 32 -5.44 -17.89 16.75
C LYS A 32 -5.60 -17.77 15.24
N MET A 33 -5.70 -16.56 14.69
CA MET A 33 -5.86 -16.37 13.25
C MET A 33 -4.49 -16.20 12.58
N VAL A 34 -3.93 -17.29 12.05
CA VAL A 34 -2.74 -17.25 11.19
C VAL A 34 -3.14 -16.64 9.85
N ARG A 35 -2.86 -15.34 9.66
CA ARG A 35 -3.08 -14.63 8.39
C ARG A 35 -1.80 -14.56 7.55
N MET A 36 -1.97 -14.41 6.24
CA MET A 36 -0.91 -14.22 5.26
C MET A 36 -0.05 -13.00 5.60
N LYS A 37 1.27 -13.11 5.44
CA LYS A 37 2.17 -11.96 5.63
C LYS A 37 1.94 -10.85 4.59
N THR A 38 1.59 -11.21 3.35
CA THR A 38 1.28 -10.22 2.31
C THR A 38 0.02 -9.41 2.59
N TRP A 39 -0.93 -9.95 3.36
CA TRP A 39 -2.14 -9.22 3.75
C TRP A 39 -1.80 -8.03 4.65
N PHE A 40 -0.88 -8.21 5.60
CA PHE A 40 -0.36 -7.10 6.43
C PHE A 40 0.43 -6.09 5.59
N LEU A 41 1.26 -6.57 4.66
CA LEU A 41 2.02 -5.70 3.74
C LEU A 41 1.08 -4.83 2.90
N MET A 42 0.03 -5.42 2.33
CA MET A 42 -0.99 -4.70 1.57
C MET A 42 -1.68 -3.62 2.40
N LEU A 43 -2.07 -3.93 3.64
CA LEU A 43 -2.69 -2.94 4.54
C LEU A 43 -1.74 -1.80 4.91
N ILE A 44 -0.48 -2.11 5.21
CA ILE A 44 0.53 -1.10 5.52
C ILE A 44 0.75 -0.18 4.31
N CYS A 45 0.89 -0.75 3.10
CA CYS A 45 1.01 0.02 1.86
C CYS A 45 -0.24 0.88 1.59
N ASN A 46 -1.43 0.39 1.90
CA ASN A 46 -2.67 1.15 1.74
C ASN A 46 -2.76 2.33 2.73
N ILE A 47 -2.36 2.13 3.98
CA ILE A 47 -2.27 3.21 4.97
C ILE A 47 -1.25 4.26 4.53
N ALA A 48 -0.06 3.84 4.08
CA ALA A 48 0.96 4.73 3.55
C ALA A 48 0.46 5.53 2.33
N TYR A 49 -0.25 4.88 1.41
CA TYR A 49 -0.89 5.54 0.27
C TYR A 49 -1.86 6.63 0.72
N CYS A 50 -2.72 6.34 1.71
CA CYS A 50 -3.66 7.32 2.25
C CYS A 50 -2.94 8.50 2.92
N ILE A 51 -1.88 8.24 3.71
CA ILE A 51 -1.11 9.29 4.39
C ILE A 51 -0.44 10.24 3.38
N ILE A 52 0.19 9.70 2.33
CA ILE A 52 0.84 10.50 1.28
C ILE A 52 -0.16 11.47 0.63
N HIS A 53 -1.36 11.01 0.34
CA HIS A 53 -2.40 11.82 -0.29
C HIS A 53 -3.08 12.79 0.67
N LEU A 54 -3.27 12.41 1.94
CA LEU A 54 -3.78 13.32 2.99
C LEU A 54 -2.80 14.45 3.32
N MET A 55 -1.50 14.28 3.02
CA MET A 55 -0.51 15.36 3.17
C MET A 55 -0.76 16.54 2.22
N LEU A 56 -1.61 16.38 1.19
CA LEU A 56 -2.05 17.46 0.31
C LEU A 56 -3.18 18.30 0.93
N LEU A 57 -3.81 17.82 2.02
CA LEU A 57 -4.91 18.50 2.70
C LEU A 57 -4.47 19.90 3.14
N GLY A 58 -5.26 20.92 2.77
CA GLY A 58 -5.00 22.32 3.09
C GLY A 58 -3.98 23.02 2.17
N ARG A 59 -3.21 22.28 1.35
CA ARG A 59 -2.30 22.90 0.35
C ARG A 59 -2.91 23.01 -1.05
N GLN A 60 -4.09 22.44 -1.26
CA GLN A 60 -4.79 22.44 -2.55
C GLN A 60 -5.56 23.74 -2.82
N GLU A 61 -5.89 24.52 -1.79
CA GLU A 61 -6.72 25.73 -1.89
C GLU A 61 -5.93 27.01 -1.57
N ASP A 62 -4.95 26.93 -0.67
CA ASP A 62 -4.01 28.01 -0.41
C ASP A 62 -3.01 28.06 -1.58
N GLY A 63 -3.23 28.95 -2.55
CA GLY A 63 -2.33 29.23 -3.68
C GLY A 63 -0.94 29.77 -3.30
N ARG A 64 -0.49 29.52 -2.07
CA ARG A 64 0.83 29.89 -1.56
C ARG A 64 1.82 28.79 -1.89
N GLU A 65 2.84 29.14 -2.66
CA GLU A 65 3.88 28.20 -3.09
C GLU A 65 4.55 27.51 -1.88
N PRO A 66 4.48 26.17 -1.77
CA PRO A 66 5.24 25.45 -0.75
C PRO A 66 6.74 25.54 -1.03
N GLY A 67 7.57 25.43 0.01
CA GLY A 67 9.02 25.38 -0.16
C GLY A 67 9.42 24.29 -1.17
N ARG A 68 10.35 24.60 -2.08
CA ARG A 68 10.73 23.73 -3.22
C ARG A 68 11.01 22.27 -2.82
N VAL A 69 11.66 22.05 -1.68
CA VAL A 69 11.99 20.71 -1.17
C VAL A 69 10.74 19.91 -0.81
N LEU A 70 9.77 20.55 -0.15
CA LEU A 70 8.51 19.91 0.24
C LEU A 70 7.67 19.55 -1.00
N CYS A 71 7.62 20.46 -1.97
CA CYS A 71 6.92 20.24 -3.24
C CYS A 71 7.50 19.03 -3.99
N LEU A 72 8.83 18.96 -4.11
CA LEU A 72 9.51 17.90 -4.85
C LEU A 72 9.36 16.54 -4.15
N ALA A 73 9.51 16.50 -2.83
CA ALA A 73 9.29 15.28 -2.05
C ALA A 73 7.83 14.80 -2.14
N GLN A 74 6.87 15.72 -2.01
CA GLN A 74 5.45 15.40 -2.07
C GLN A 74 5.03 14.92 -3.46
N ALA A 75 5.49 15.58 -4.51
CA ALA A 75 5.26 15.14 -5.89
C ALA A 75 5.84 13.75 -6.14
N GLY A 76 7.08 13.50 -5.71
CA GLY A 76 7.72 12.19 -5.84
C GLY A 76 6.95 11.09 -5.12
N LEU A 77 6.50 11.34 -3.89
CA LEU A 77 5.71 10.38 -3.10
C LEU A 77 4.35 10.07 -3.74
N VAL A 78 3.64 11.09 -4.24
CA VAL A 78 2.33 10.91 -4.91
C VAL A 78 2.46 10.04 -6.16
N TYR A 79 3.50 10.23 -6.96
CA TYR A 79 3.73 9.38 -8.15
C TYR A 79 4.22 7.97 -7.80
N ALA A 80 4.97 7.80 -6.71
CA ALA A 80 5.45 6.51 -6.25
C ALA A 80 4.38 5.66 -5.54
N ALA A 81 3.32 6.28 -5.00
CA ALA A 81 2.33 5.58 -4.18
C ALA A 81 1.46 4.57 -4.96
N PRO A 82 0.91 4.87 -6.15
CA PRO A 82 0.13 3.90 -6.94
C PRO A 82 0.88 2.62 -7.31
N PRO A 83 2.13 2.65 -7.84
CA PRO A 83 2.84 1.42 -8.17
C PRO A 83 3.20 0.60 -6.92
N MET A 84 3.48 1.25 -5.79
CA MET A 84 3.69 0.56 -4.51
C MET A 84 2.45 -0.23 -4.08
N LEU A 85 1.27 0.39 -4.13
CA LEU A 85 0.02 -0.25 -3.75
C LEU A 85 -0.36 -1.38 -4.72
N ALA A 86 -0.17 -1.17 -6.02
CA ALA A 86 -0.41 -2.18 -7.05
C ALA A 86 0.52 -3.41 -6.90
N ALA A 87 1.79 -3.20 -6.57
CA ALA A 87 2.72 -4.30 -6.32
C ALA A 87 2.31 -5.12 -5.07
N ALA A 88 1.91 -4.44 -4.00
CA ALA A 88 1.46 -5.10 -2.77
C ALA A 88 0.16 -5.89 -2.96
N SER A 89 -0.80 -5.33 -3.72
CA SER A 89 -2.07 -6.01 -4.02
C SER A 89 -1.86 -7.22 -4.93
N LEU A 90 -0.99 -7.11 -5.94
CA LEU A 90 -0.63 -8.24 -6.80
C LEU A 90 0.02 -9.36 -6.00
N ALA A 91 0.98 -9.03 -5.12
CA ALA A 91 1.63 -10.01 -4.26
C ALA A 91 0.62 -10.75 -3.37
N PHE A 92 -0.35 -10.03 -2.80
CA PHE A 92 -1.42 -10.62 -2.01
C PHE A 92 -2.32 -11.55 -2.83
N VAL A 93 -2.76 -11.13 -4.03
CA VAL A 93 -3.60 -11.94 -4.91
C VAL A 93 -2.89 -13.22 -5.35
N VAL A 94 -1.60 -13.12 -5.69
CA VAL A 94 -0.78 -14.27 -6.08
C VAL A 94 -0.61 -15.24 -4.91
N GLU A 95 -0.34 -14.76 -3.69
CA GLU A 95 -0.27 -15.62 -2.49
C GLU A 95 -1.60 -16.30 -2.20
N LEU A 96 -2.70 -15.57 -2.28
CA LEU A 96 -4.04 -16.12 -2.09
C LEU A 96 -4.36 -17.19 -3.14
N TYR A 97 -4.08 -16.91 -4.41
CA TYR A 97 -4.34 -17.84 -5.50
C TYR A 97 -3.54 -19.14 -5.37
N LEU A 98 -2.25 -19.04 -5.04
CA LEU A 98 -1.40 -20.22 -4.89
C LEU A 98 -1.81 -21.07 -3.69
N GLN A 99 -2.13 -20.47 -2.55
CA GLN A 99 -2.60 -21.21 -1.39
C GLN A 99 -3.99 -21.85 -1.62
N LEU A 100 -4.91 -21.14 -2.25
CA LEU A 100 -6.22 -21.69 -2.57
C LEU A 100 -6.09 -22.85 -3.58
N SER A 101 -5.25 -22.68 -4.60
CA SER A 101 -4.98 -23.71 -5.59
C SER A 101 -4.32 -24.96 -4.98
N SER A 102 -3.41 -24.79 -4.01
CA SER A 102 -2.78 -25.93 -3.32
C SER A 102 -3.81 -26.70 -2.49
N ILE A 103 -4.69 -25.99 -1.78
CA ILE A 103 -5.77 -26.60 -0.98
C ILE A 103 -6.73 -27.39 -1.89
N ILE A 104 -7.18 -26.80 -3.00
CA ILE A 104 -8.11 -27.45 -3.94
C ILE A 104 -7.49 -28.68 -4.59
N LYS A 105 -6.20 -28.62 -4.95
CA LYS A 105 -5.50 -29.74 -5.61
C LYS A 105 -5.01 -30.80 -4.62
N GLY A 106 -5.17 -30.60 -3.31
CA GLY A 106 -4.63 -31.49 -2.28
C GLY A 106 -3.10 -31.57 -2.27
N VAL A 107 -2.43 -30.61 -2.91
CA VAL A 107 -0.95 -30.52 -2.95
C VAL A 107 -0.52 -29.76 -1.70
N HIS A 108 0.46 -30.29 -0.96
CA HIS A 108 0.94 -29.66 0.26
C HIS A 108 1.34 -28.18 0.04
N PRO A 109 1.05 -27.28 1.00
CA PRO A 109 1.31 -25.86 0.86
C PRO A 109 2.81 -25.58 0.67
N VAL A 110 3.14 -24.71 -0.29
CA VAL A 110 4.51 -24.26 -0.55
C VAL A 110 5.07 -23.63 0.75
N PRO A 111 6.23 -24.08 1.26
CA PRO A 111 6.75 -23.63 2.53
C PRO A 111 7.06 -22.12 2.49
N GLY A 112 6.63 -21.40 3.53
CA GLY A 112 6.69 -19.94 3.64
C GLY A 112 8.07 -19.27 3.51
N ARG A 113 9.16 -20.03 3.37
CA ARG A 113 10.50 -19.48 3.05
C ARG A 113 10.61 -19.02 1.59
N GLN A 114 10.01 -19.74 0.64
CA GLN A 114 10.11 -19.37 -0.78
C GLN A 114 9.38 -18.06 -1.11
N TRP A 115 8.36 -17.71 -0.32
CA TRP A 115 7.64 -16.43 -0.42
C TRP A 115 8.47 -15.23 0.02
N ALA A 116 9.30 -15.38 1.06
CA ALA A 116 10.17 -14.32 1.52
C ALA A 116 11.15 -13.90 0.41
N ASP A 117 11.66 -14.86 -0.36
CA ASP A 117 12.58 -14.58 -1.47
C ASP A 117 11.88 -13.91 -2.66
N ILE A 118 10.64 -14.30 -2.98
CA ILE A 118 9.83 -13.68 -4.04
C ILE A 118 9.46 -12.24 -3.66
N VAL A 119 8.99 -12.02 -2.42
CA VAL A 119 8.66 -10.68 -1.92
C VAL A 119 9.93 -9.82 -1.86
N HIS A 120 11.04 -10.35 -1.34
CA HIS A 120 12.31 -9.64 -1.28
C HIS A 120 12.85 -9.31 -2.68
N SER A 121 12.63 -10.16 -3.69
CA SER A 121 12.93 -9.88 -5.09
C SER A 121 12.05 -8.74 -5.66
N SER A 122 10.76 -8.75 -5.34
CA SER A 122 9.82 -7.72 -5.76
C SER A 122 10.10 -6.37 -5.10
N THR A 123 10.38 -6.34 -3.79
CA THR A 123 10.81 -5.13 -3.06
C THR A 123 12.12 -4.59 -3.61
N ARG A 124 13.08 -5.45 -3.97
CA ARG A 124 14.32 -5.03 -4.65
C ARG A 124 14.04 -4.39 -6.00
N SER A 125 13.10 -4.93 -6.77
CA SER A 125 12.73 -4.41 -8.08
C SER A 125 12.03 -3.04 -8.00
N VAL A 126 11.19 -2.81 -7.00
CA VAL A 126 10.57 -1.50 -6.74
C VAL A 126 11.59 -0.49 -6.24
N LEU A 127 12.48 -0.86 -5.31
CA LEU A 127 13.59 -0.01 -4.84
C LEU A 127 14.57 0.32 -5.98
N PHE A 128 14.86 -0.63 -6.87
CA PHE A 128 15.75 -0.41 -8.01
C PHE A 128 15.13 0.51 -9.06
N LYS A 129 13.82 0.39 -9.33
CA LYS A 129 13.09 1.33 -10.20
C LYS A 129 12.98 2.73 -9.59
N LEU A 130 12.85 2.85 -8.27
CA LEU A 130 12.89 4.14 -7.57
C LEU A 130 14.29 4.78 -7.59
N ASN A 131 15.35 3.98 -7.52
CA ASN A 131 16.74 4.48 -7.64
C ASN A 131 17.02 5.02 -9.06
N PHE A 132 16.41 4.43 -10.09
CA PHE A 132 16.58 4.89 -11.47
C PHE A 132 15.76 6.15 -11.84
N SER A 133 14.81 6.56 -11.00
CA SER A 133 13.98 7.74 -11.25
C SER A 133 14.46 9.01 -10.50
N VAL A 134 15.60 8.95 -9.81
CA VAL A 134 16.25 10.08 -9.10
C VAL A 134 17.54 10.52 -9.80
N CYS A 135 17.66 10.30 -11.12
CA CYS A 135 18.63 10.94 -12.00
C CYS A 135 17.93 11.55 -13.21
#